data_AF-A0A9E3N9H1-F1
#
_entry.id   AF-A0A9E3N9H1-F1
#
_cell.length_a   1.000
_cell.length_b   1.000
_cell.length_c   1.000
_cell.angle_alpha   90.00
_cell.angle_beta   90.00
_cell.angle_gamma   90.00
#
_symmetry.space_group_name_H-M   'P 1'
#
loop_
_entity.id
_entity.type
_entity.pdbx_description
1 polymer ?
#
loop_
_entity_poly.entity_id
_entity_poly.type
_entity_poly.pdbx_seq_one_letter_code
_entity_poly.pdbx_strand_id
1 'polypeptide(L)'
;ALQLAAVDRVIAELTADGKPLASATWGARNTAAIVHPIGKAVPLLKRWLSAPADMLPGDANMPRVAGAAFGQSERMTLSPGKEEEGIFNMPGGESGHPLSPYFLRGHEDWVKGTPTRLLPGPAQHTLTLVPLR
;
A
#
# COMPACT_ATOMS: atom_id res chain seq x y z
N ALA A 1 -11.95 23.01 -27.00
CA ALA A 1 -11.23 24.05 -26.24
C ALA A 1 -10.80 23.54 -24.86
N LEU A 2 -11.71 23.19 -23.95
CA LEU A 2 -11.38 22.78 -22.58
C LEU A 2 -10.42 21.57 -22.49
N GLN A 3 -10.68 20.50 -23.25
CA GLN A 3 -9.86 19.29 -23.22
C GLN A 3 -8.42 19.54 -23.69
N LEU A 4 -8.23 20.32 -24.76
CA LEU A 4 -6.90 20.68 -25.25
C LEU A 4 -6.14 21.50 -24.23
N ALA A 5 -6.78 22.51 -23.62
CA ALA A 5 -6.16 23.29 -22.55
C ALA A 5 -5.79 22.45 -21.32
N ALA A 6 -6.54 21.37 -21.03
CA ALA A 6 -6.19 20.44 -19.96
C ALA A 6 -4.97 19.58 -20.33
N VAL A 7 -4.88 19.11 -21.58
CA VAL A 7 -3.71 18.38 -22.09
C VAL A 7 -2.47 19.27 -22.03
N ASP A 8 -2.54 20.51 -22.52
CA ASP A 8 -1.42 21.46 -22.50
C ASP A 8 -0.93 21.74 -21.08
N ARG A 9 -1.87 21.90 -20.12
CA ARG A 9 -1.53 22.08 -18.70
C ARG A 9 -0.78 20.88 -18.15
N VAL A 10 -1.26 19.67 -18.40
CA VAL A 10 -0.60 18.44 -17.93
C VAL A 10 0.78 18.29 -18.56
N ILE A 11 0.95 18.61 -19.85
CA ILE A 11 2.27 18.58 -20.50
C ILE A 11 3.22 19.59 -19.84
N ALA A 12 2.76 20.81 -19.58
CA ALA A 12 3.57 21.82 -18.91
C ALA A 12 3.96 21.41 -17.48
N GLU A 13 3.04 20.81 -16.72
CA GLU A 13 3.32 20.29 -15.38
C GLU A 13 4.33 19.14 -15.40
N LEU A 14 4.17 18.18 -16.32
CA LEU A 14 5.04 17.01 -16.42
C LEU A 14 6.44 17.31 -16.97
N THR A 15 6.61 18.45 -17.65
CA THR A 15 7.90 18.87 -18.23
C THR A 15 8.52 20.08 -17.50
N ALA A 16 7.94 20.51 -16.38
CA ALA A 16 8.38 21.69 -15.61
C ALA A 16 9.83 21.58 -15.08
N ASP A 17 10.33 20.36 -14.88
CA ASP A 17 11.70 20.07 -14.45
C ASP A 17 12.69 19.88 -15.62
N GLY A 18 12.25 20.18 -16.86
CA GLY A 18 13.04 20.06 -18.08
C GLY A 18 13.14 18.64 -18.64
N LYS A 19 12.46 17.66 -18.04
CA LYS A 19 12.42 16.29 -18.59
C LYS A 19 11.47 16.21 -19.79
N PRO A 20 11.76 15.33 -20.78
CA PRO A 20 10.85 15.10 -21.89
C PRO A 20 9.58 14.40 -21.40
N LEU A 21 8.42 14.75 -21.99
CA LEU A 21 7.13 14.12 -21.69
C LEU A 21 7.18 12.59 -21.79
N ALA A 22 7.97 12.06 -22.72
CA ALA A 22 8.15 10.61 -22.91
C ALA A 22 8.76 9.88 -21.68
N SER A 23 9.36 10.62 -20.75
CA SER A 23 9.88 10.06 -19.48
C SER A 23 8.83 10.02 -18.36
N ALA A 24 7.67 10.65 -18.55
CA ALA A 24 6.59 10.61 -17.58
C ALA A 24 6.03 9.19 -17.47
N THR A 25 5.89 8.69 -16.24
CA THR A 25 5.31 7.37 -15.98
C THR A 25 4.15 7.49 -15.02
N TRP A 26 3.16 6.62 -15.17
CA TRP A 26 2.02 6.58 -14.26
C TRP A 26 2.45 6.37 -12.80
N GLY A 27 3.39 5.44 -12.56
CA GLY A 27 3.86 5.15 -11.21
C GLY A 27 4.53 6.34 -10.52
N ALA A 28 5.16 7.25 -11.26
CA ALA A 28 5.74 8.47 -10.68
C ALA A 28 4.64 9.43 -10.20
N ARG A 29 3.52 9.50 -10.94
CA ARG A 29 2.32 10.24 -10.51
C ARG A 29 1.57 9.52 -9.38
N ASN A 30 1.62 8.19 -9.37
CA ASN A 30 0.92 7.31 -8.44
C ASN A 30 1.87 6.59 -7.46
N THR A 31 2.80 7.34 -6.90
CA THR A 31 3.72 6.82 -5.87
C THR A 31 3.01 6.78 -4.51
N ALA A 32 3.14 5.66 -3.81
CA ALA A 32 2.53 5.45 -2.51
C ALA A 32 3.01 6.48 -1.47
N ALA A 33 2.08 6.96 -0.67
CA ALA A 33 2.27 7.95 0.38
C ALA A 33 1.56 7.50 1.67
N ILE A 34 1.73 6.22 2.02
CA ILE A 34 1.15 5.61 3.22
C ILE A 34 1.97 6.07 4.44
N VAL A 35 1.35 6.90 5.28
CA VAL A 35 1.98 7.47 6.46
C VAL A 35 0.97 7.59 7.60
N HIS A 36 1.39 7.15 8.79
CA HIS A 36 0.60 7.27 10.01
C HIS A 36 0.30 8.75 10.33
N PRO A 37 -0.87 9.09 10.90
CA PRO A 37 -1.19 10.46 11.28
C PRO A 37 -0.13 11.13 12.17
N ILE A 38 0.47 10.38 13.10
CA ILE A 38 1.58 10.87 13.93
C ILE A 38 2.80 11.24 13.08
N GLY A 39 3.13 10.45 12.05
CA GLY A 39 4.22 10.75 11.13
C GLY A 39 3.95 11.97 10.24
N LYS A 40 2.68 12.31 10.01
CA LYS A 40 2.28 13.58 9.35
C LYS A 40 2.47 14.78 10.30
N ALA A 41 2.12 14.61 11.57
CA ALA A 41 2.22 15.68 12.57
C ALA A 41 3.65 15.91 13.08
N VAL A 42 4.47 14.85 13.14
CA VAL A 42 5.84 14.88 13.66
C VAL A 42 6.80 14.34 12.58
N PRO A 43 7.37 15.23 11.72
CA PRO A 43 8.17 14.81 10.57
C PRO A 43 9.38 13.94 10.92
N LEU A 44 9.96 14.12 12.10
CA LEU A 44 11.09 13.31 12.58
C LEU A 44 10.73 11.82 12.68
N LEU A 45 9.46 11.50 12.97
CA LEU A 45 9.00 10.11 13.13
C LEU A 45 8.56 9.46 11.82
N LYS A 46 8.45 10.23 10.73
CA LYS A 46 7.89 9.77 9.46
C LYS A 46 8.57 8.52 8.92
N ARG A 47 9.90 8.43 9.03
CA ARG A 47 10.68 7.27 8.53
C ARG A 47 10.25 5.93 9.14
N TRP A 48 9.87 5.91 10.42
CA TRP A 48 9.42 4.69 11.11
C TRP A 48 7.91 4.45 10.99
N LEU A 49 7.17 5.48 10.61
CA LEU A 49 5.71 5.51 10.59
C LEU A 49 5.13 5.54 9.17
N SER A 50 5.94 5.19 8.18
CA SER A 50 5.58 5.20 6.76
C SER A 50 5.92 3.87 6.12
N ALA A 51 5.10 3.48 5.13
CA ALA A 51 5.52 2.47 4.16
C ALA A 51 6.49 3.10 3.14
N PRO A 52 7.26 2.28 2.39
CA PRO A 52 8.07 2.78 1.29
C PRO A 52 7.23 3.51 0.23
N ALA A 53 7.89 4.43 -0.49
CA ALA A 53 7.28 5.21 -1.55
C ALA A 53 7.29 4.42 -2.87
N ASP A 54 6.57 3.30 -2.90
CA ASP A 54 6.51 2.42 -4.08
C ASP A 54 5.67 3.03 -5.21
N MET A 55 6.15 2.91 -6.44
CA MET A 55 5.39 3.30 -7.63
C MET A 55 4.29 2.28 -7.90
N LEU A 56 3.02 2.66 -7.73
CA LEU A 56 1.89 1.72 -7.83
C LEU A 56 1.21 1.79 -9.20
N PRO A 57 0.90 0.64 -9.82
CA PRO A 57 -0.10 0.59 -10.88
C PRO A 57 -1.51 0.63 -10.27
N GLY A 58 -2.52 0.86 -11.09
CA GLY A 58 -3.91 1.02 -10.65
C GLY A 58 -4.33 2.49 -10.52
N ASP A 59 -5.60 2.69 -10.20
CA ASP A 59 -6.23 4.00 -10.00
C ASP A 59 -7.59 3.79 -9.27
N ALA A 60 -8.28 4.86 -8.89
CA ALA A 60 -9.57 4.83 -8.21
C ALA A 60 -10.69 4.10 -8.96
N ASN A 61 -10.62 4.04 -10.29
CA ASN A 61 -11.69 3.48 -11.15
C ASN A 61 -11.28 2.19 -11.87
N MET A 62 -10.32 1.45 -11.34
CA MET A 62 -9.78 0.21 -11.95
C MET A 62 -9.99 -0.99 -11.02
N PRO A 63 -9.96 -2.24 -11.51
CA PRO A 63 -10.02 -3.42 -10.64
C PRO A 63 -8.93 -3.42 -9.55
N ARG A 64 -7.74 -2.90 -9.88
CA ARG A 64 -6.70 -2.58 -8.91
C ARG A 64 -6.89 -1.15 -8.41
N VAL A 65 -7.65 -0.99 -7.34
CA VAL A 65 -7.90 0.30 -6.69
C VAL A 65 -6.68 0.71 -5.87
N ALA A 66 -5.78 1.51 -6.44
CA ALA A 66 -4.57 1.98 -5.77
C ALA A 66 -4.21 3.39 -6.23
N GLY A 67 -4.25 4.33 -5.29
CA GLY A 67 -3.84 5.72 -5.40
C GLY A 67 -2.68 6.04 -4.45
N ALA A 68 -2.08 7.23 -4.59
CA ALA A 68 -0.97 7.64 -3.73
C ALA A 68 -1.30 7.59 -2.22
N ALA A 69 -2.47 8.09 -1.81
CA ALA A 69 -2.90 8.13 -0.40
C ALA A 69 -4.23 7.40 -0.15
N PHE A 70 -4.64 6.54 -1.08
CA PHE A 70 -5.92 5.83 -1.08
C PHE A 70 -5.74 4.48 -1.76
N GLY A 71 -6.45 3.43 -1.36
CA GLY A 71 -6.36 2.15 -2.03
C GLY A 71 -7.05 1.05 -1.24
N GLN A 72 -6.84 -0.19 -1.69
CA GLN A 72 -7.39 -1.37 -1.04
C GLN A 72 -6.80 -1.57 0.37
N SER A 73 -7.68 -1.73 1.37
CA SER A 73 -7.29 -2.10 2.75
C SER A 73 -6.82 -3.54 2.84
N GLU A 74 -7.27 -4.40 1.93
CA GLU A 74 -6.89 -5.80 1.80
C GLU A 74 -7.23 -6.32 0.39
N ARG A 75 -6.65 -7.46 0.02
CA ARG A 75 -7.09 -8.30 -1.09
C ARG A 75 -7.31 -9.70 -0.55
N MET A 76 -8.56 -10.13 -0.55
CA MET A 76 -8.96 -11.45 -0.06
C MET A 76 -9.77 -12.19 -1.12
N THR A 77 -9.53 -13.49 -1.25
CA THR A 77 -10.36 -14.39 -2.06
C THR A 77 -10.45 -15.70 -1.32
N LEU A 78 -11.68 -16.18 -1.11
CA LEU A 78 -11.98 -17.35 -0.32
C LEU A 78 -13.18 -18.08 -0.93
N SER A 79 -13.12 -19.40 -0.94
CA SER A 79 -14.28 -20.26 -1.18
C SER A 79 -14.61 -21.00 0.12
N PRO A 80 -15.86 -20.99 0.60
CA PRO A 80 -16.24 -21.71 1.82
C PRO A 80 -15.88 -23.20 1.75
N GLY A 81 -15.22 -23.71 2.80
CA GLY A 81 -14.75 -25.10 2.88
C GLY A 81 -13.48 -25.40 2.08
N LYS A 82 -12.81 -24.37 1.56
CA LYS A 82 -11.51 -24.41 0.85
C LYS A 82 -10.60 -23.28 1.35
N GLU A 83 -10.63 -23.01 2.65
CA GLU A 83 -9.88 -21.91 3.26
C GLU A 83 -8.37 -22.01 3.01
N GLU A 84 -7.85 -23.22 2.85
CA GLU A 84 -6.46 -23.52 2.48
C GLU A 84 -6.05 -23.03 1.09
N GLU A 85 -7.01 -22.86 0.17
CA GLU A 85 -6.82 -22.26 -1.15
C GLU A 85 -7.00 -20.73 -1.12
N GLY A 86 -7.40 -20.18 0.03
CA GLY A 86 -7.67 -18.76 0.21
C GLY A 86 -6.42 -17.88 0.07
N ILE A 87 -6.62 -16.67 -0.44
CA ILE A 87 -5.58 -15.64 -0.58
C ILE A 87 -5.92 -14.45 0.32
N PHE A 88 -4.90 -13.87 0.96
CA PHE A 88 -5.01 -12.64 1.75
C PHE A 88 -3.72 -11.83 1.72
N ASN A 89 -3.78 -10.55 1.32
CA ASN A 89 -2.72 -9.57 1.60
C ASN A 89 -3.29 -8.20 1.98
N MET A 90 -2.47 -7.36 2.60
CA MET A 90 -2.82 -6.03 3.09
C MET A 90 -1.65 -5.05 2.87
N PRO A 91 -1.89 -3.73 2.79
CA PRO A 91 -0.85 -2.72 2.53
C PRO A 91 0.10 -2.52 3.71
N GLY A 92 -0.26 -2.93 4.92
CA GLY A 92 0.62 -2.94 6.08
C GLY A 92 1.00 -4.37 6.46
N GLY A 93 1.42 -4.57 7.70
CA GLY A 93 1.34 -5.87 8.33
C GLY A 93 0.38 -5.85 9.52
N GLU A 94 0.20 -7.00 10.14
CA GLU A 94 -0.78 -7.22 11.21
C GLU A 94 -0.52 -6.38 12.47
N SER A 95 0.73 -5.97 12.69
CA SER A 95 1.07 -5.18 13.89
C SER A 95 1.01 -3.69 13.60
N GLY A 96 0.26 -2.94 14.40
CA GLY A 96 0.32 -1.47 14.39
C GLY A 96 1.56 -0.87 15.05
N HIS A 97 2.43 -1.69 15.65
CA HIS A 97 3.60 -1.20 16.39
C HIS A 97 4.80 -0.96 15.44
N PRO A 98 5.33 0.27 15.31
CA PRO A 98 6.34 0.61 14.28
C PRO A 98 7.65 -0.18 14.36
N LEU A 99 8.05 -0.61 15.56
CA LEU A 99 9.25 -1.43 15.78
C LEU A 99 9.00 -2.94 15.65
N SER A 100 7.76 -3.35 15.37
CA SER A 100 7.42 -4.75 15.20
C SER A 100 7.96 -5.28 13.88
N PRO A 101 8.53 -6.50 13.83
CA PRO A 101 8.87 -7.15 12.55
C PRO A 101 7.63 -7.50 11.70
N TYR A 102 6.44 -7.24 12.22
CA TYR A 102 5.15 -7.42 11.55
C TYR A 102 4.47 -6.08 11.18
N PHE A 103 5.16 -4.93 11.30
CA PHE A 103 4.57 -3.62 10.98
C PHE A 103 4.26 -3.41 9.49
N LEU A 104 5.16 -3.85 8.62
CA LEU A 104 5.02 -3.79 7.15
C LEU A 104 5.23 -5.17 6.51
N ARG A 105 5.06 -6.24 7.30
CA ARG A 105 5.26 -7.60 6.78
C ARG A 105 4.18 -7.93 5.76
N GLY A 106 4.59 -8.28 4.54
CA GLY A 106 3.70 -8.52 3.41
C GLY A 106 3.45 -7.30 2.52
N HIS A 107 3.98 -6.11 2.87
CA HIS A 107 3.81 -4.90 2.06
C HIS A 107 4.33 -5.09 0.63
N GLU A 108 5.51 -5.68 0.46
CA GLU A 108 6.10 -5.92 -0.86
C GLU A 108 5.23 -6.86 -1.72
N ASP A 109 4.63 -7.88 -1.11
CA ASP A 109 3.70 -8.78 -1.79
C ASP A 109 2.42 -8.06 -2.21
N TRP A 110 1.92 -7.14 -1.37
CA TRP A 110 0.80 -6.26 -1.73
C TRP A 110 1.14 -5.32 -2.89
N VAL A 111 2.36 -4.74 -2.90
CA VAL A 111 2.86 -3.89 -4.00
C VAL A 111 2.95 -4.70 -5.30
N LYS A 112 3.52 -5.90 -5.26
CA LYS A 112 3.68 -6.77 -6.44
C LYS A 112 2.37 -7.45 -6.85
N GLY A 113 1.40 -7.53 -5.93
CA GLY A 113 0.19 -8.30 -6.12
C GLY A 113 0.43 -9.82 -6.03
N THR A 114 1.48 -10.24 -5.33
CA THR A 114 1.79 -11.65 -5.08
C THR A 114 0.66 -12.28 -4.26
N PRO A 115 0.12 -13.43 -4.69
CA PRO A 115 -0.80 -14.20 -3.86
C PRO A 115 -0.12 -14.72 -2.60
N THR A 116 -0.67 -14.40 -1.44
CA THR A 116 -0.24 -14.91 -0.13
C THR A 116 -1.38 -15.67 0.53
N ARG A 117 -1.07 -16.74 1.25
CA ARG A 117 -2.09 -17.63 1.84
C ARG A 117 -2.94 -16.90 2.88
N LEU A 118 -4.25 -17.18 2.89
CA LEU A 118 -5.18 -16.72 3.92
C LEU A 118 -4.85 -17.33 5.28
N LEU A 119 -4.67 -18.66 5.32
CA LEU A 119 -4.43 -19.36 6.57
C LEU A 119 -3.05 -19.04 7.14
N PRO A 120 -2.94 -18.84 8.46
CA PRO A 120 -1.67 -18.62 9.11
C PRO A 120 -0.78 -19.87 9.01
N GLY A 121 0.52 -19.66 9.11
CA GLY A 121 1.47 -20.74 9.34
C GLY A 121 1.41 -21.26 10.78
N PRO A 122 2.36 -22.13 11.17
CA PRO A 122 2.52 -22.56 12.55
C PRO A 122 2.63 -21.38 13.51
N ALA A 123 2.05 -21.53 14.72
CA ALA A 123 2.13 -20.52 15.75
C ALA A 123 3.60 -20.24 16.12
N GLN A 124 4.00 -18.95 16.08
CA GLN A 124 5.34 -18.52 16.48
C GLN A 124 5.40 -18.12 17.97
N HIS A 125 4.28 -17.66 18.52
CA HIS A 125 4.16 -17.21 19.90
C HIS A 125 2.82 -17.67 20.49
N THR A 126 2.81 -18.02 21.78
CA THR A 126 1.60 -18.40 22.51
C THR A 126 1.58 -17.66 23.85
N LEU A 127 0.46 -17.01 24.14
CA LEU A 127 0.24 -16.31 25.40
C LEU A 127 -0.91 -17.00 26.15
N THR A 128 -0.67 -17.40 27.39
CA THR A 128 -1.71 -17.92 28.28
C THR A 128 -2.06 -16.84 29.29
N LEU A 129 -3.30 -16.33 29.21
CA LEU A 129 -3.81 -15.34 30.14
C LEU A 129 -4.51 -16.05 31.30
N VAL A 130 -3.99 -15.88 32.51
CA VAL A 130 -4.60 -16.42 33.74
C VAL A 130 -5.13 -15.24 34.54
N PRO A 131 -6.46 -15.01 34.57
CA PRO A 131 -7.02 -13.95 35.39
C PRO A 131 -6.84 -14.27 36.87
N LEU A 132 -6.54 -13.23 37.66
CA LEU A 132 -6.62 -13.31 39.11
C LEU A 132 -8.11 -13.43 39.49
N ARG A 133 -8.43 -14.34 40.42
CA ARG A 133 -9.77 -14.49 40.99
C ARG A 133 -10.12 -13.31 41.89
#